data_AF-A0A351J0W7-F1
#
_entry.id   AF-A0A351J0W7-F1
#
_cell.length_a   1.000
_cell.length_b   1.000
_cell.length_c   1.000
_cell.angle_alpha   90.00
_cell.angle_beta   90.00
_cell.angle_gamma   90.00
#
_symmetry.space_group_name_H-M   'P 1'
#
loop_
_entity.id
_entity.type
_entity.pdbx_description
1 polymer ?
#
loop_
_entity_poly.entity_id
_entity_poly.type
_entity_poly.pdbx_seq_one_letter_code
_entity_poly.pdbx_strand_id
1 'polypeptide(L)'
;PHGQIYAFSKLPKKIELELDAGKEYYDTHGRCLFCRMNELEQLFAKRVVYENEDFLAYIPYFADYAYGVYMVSKSHKINITQCNAREKENLGKAMRAVSGGYDALFDTRFPYMMCMHNGPVNLENQDEIQKQYHFHIEYYPPLRSKEKQQFQASSETGVWAHCNPTAPEEKAEELKKAILRFLQQT
;
A
#
# COMPACT_ATOMS: atom_id res chain seq x y z
N PRO A 1 5.31 -14.11 -16.06
CA PRO A 1 4.99 -12.96 -15.18
C PRO A 1 6.28 -12.22 -14.84
N HIS A 2 6.32 -10.89 -14.98
CA HIS A 2 7.53 -10.08 -14.73
C HIS A 2 7.15 -8.77 -14.03
N GLY A 3 8.13 -8.14 -13.37
CA GLY A 3 8.06 -6.77 -12.88
C GLY A 3 9.13 -5.91 -13.56
N GLN A 4 9.25 -4.65 -13.15
CA GLN A 4 10.25 -3.71 -13.66
C GLN A 4 10.92 -2.98 -12.50
N ILE A 5 12.19 -2.65 -12.66
CA ILE A 5 12.95 -1.83 -11.71
C ILE A 5 13.55 -0.68 -12.51
N TYR A 6 13.26 0.54 -12.09
CA TYR A 6 13.82 1.75 -12.65
C TYR A 6 14.61 2.48 -11.56
N ALA A 7 15.87 2.79 -11.86
CA ALA A 7 16.68 3.68 -11.04
C ALA A 7 16.60 5.10 -11.63
N PHE A 8 16.32 6.08 -10.78
CA PHE A 8 16.20 7.47 -11.20
C PHE A 8 17.35 8.29 -10.61
N SER A 9 17.92 9.19 -11.41
CA SER A 9 18.97 10.13 -10.96
C SER A 9 18.41 11.32 -10.16
N LYS A 10 17.09 11.35 -9.96
CA LYS A 10 16.36 12.37 -9.19
C LYS A 10 15.20 11.71 -8.45
N LEU A 11 14.73 12.34 -7.38
CA LEU A 11 13.54 11.88 -6.67
C LEU A 11 12.31 12.02 -7.57
N PRO A 12 11.52 10.94 -7.77
CA PRO A 12 10.20 11.04 -8.36
C PRO A 12 9.28 11.88 -7.47
N LYS A 13 8.41 12.69 -8.08
CA LYS A 13 7.60 13.68 -7.36
C LYS A 13 6.71 13.08 -6.26
N LYS A 14 6.16 11.88 -6.47
CA LYS A 14 5.37 11.17 -5.45
C LYS A 14 6.20 10.88 -4.19
N ILE A 15 7.44 10.40 -4.37
CA ILE A 15 8.35 10.09 -3.26
C ILE A 15 8.80 11.37 -2.54
N GLU A 16 9.04 12.45 -3.28
CA GLU A 16 9.33 13.78 -2.69
C GLU A 16 8.20 14.23 -1.75
N LEU A 17 6.95 14.19 -2.21
CA LEU A 17 5.78 14.59 -1.42
C LEU A 17 5.58 13.73 -0.16
N GLU A 18 5.82 12.43 -0.26
CA GLU A 18 5.74 11.52 0.90
C GLU A 18 6.85 11.79 1.93
N LEU A 19 8.06 12.14 1.48
CA LEU A 19 9.15 12.53 2.37
C LEU A 19 8.84 13.84 3.07
N ASP A 20 8.32 14.83 2.35
CA ASP A 20 7.93 16.13 2.91
C ASP A 20 6.84 15.97 3.98
N ALA A 21 5.79 15.19 3.69
CA ALA A 21 4.72 14.90 4.66
C ALA A 21 5.24 14.10 5.87
N GLY A 22 6.11 13.12 5.64
CA GLY A 22 6.76 12.35 6.70
C GLY A 22 7.60 13.25 7.60
N LYS A 23 8.37 14.18 7.02
CA LYS A 23 9.18 15.17 7.74
C LYS A 23 8.32 16.11 8.56
N GLU A 24 7.33 16.75 7.96
CA GLU A 24 6.42 17.68 8.64
C GLU A 24 5.77 17.04 9.88
N TYR A 25 5.28 15.81 9.71
CA TYR A 25 4.68 15.07 10.80
C TYR A 25 5.70 14.72 11.90
N TYR A 26 6.90 14.26 11.51
CA TYR A 26 7.96 13.90 12.45
C TYR A 26 8.45 15.11 13.24
N ASP A 27 8.67 16.26 12.60
CA ASP A 27 9.11 17.49 13.25
C ASP A 27 8.11 17.97 14.32
N THR A 28 6.81 17.73 14.08
CA THR A 28 5.73 18.14 15.00
C THR A 28 5.46 17.10 16.10
N HIS A 29 5.57 15.80 15.80
CA HIS A 29 5.10 14.72 16.69
C HIS A 29 6.21 13.80 17.23
N GLY A 30 7.44 13.93 16.73
CA GLY A 30 8.59 13.11 17.12
C GLY A 30 8.50 11.64 16.73
N ARG A 31 7.64 11.27 15.77
CA ARG A 31 7.45 9.88 15.33
C ARG A 31 7.10 9.78 13.85
N CYS A 32 7.34 8.63 13.23
CA CYS A 32 7.03 8.37 11.83
C CYS A 32 5.51 8.45 11.54
N LEU A 33 5.14 9.20 10.50
CA LEU A 33 3.76 9.33 10.01
C LEU A 33 3.14 7.98 9.66
N PHE A 34 3.84 7.19 8.85
CA PHE A 34 3.37 5.90 8.37
C PHE A 34 3.18 4.91 9.52
N CYS A 35 4.12 4.84 10.48
CA CYS A 35 3.95 4.01 11.67
C CYS A 35 2.68 4.38 12.44
N ARG A 36 2.36 5.67 12.55
CA ARG A 36 1.09 6.10 13.15
C ARG A 36 -0.11 5.67 12.30
N MET A 37 -0.06 5.81 10.99
CA MET A 37 -1.15 5.34 10.12
C MET A 37 -1.38 3.84 10.31
N ASN A 38 -0.32 3.03 10.32
CA ASN A 38 -0.39 1.59 10.51
C ASN A 38 -1.03 1.23 11.86
N GLU A 39 -0.61 1.91 12.93
CA GLU A 39 -1.18 1.74 14.27
C GLU A 39 -2.68 2.09 14.29
N LEU A 40 -3.07 3.22 13.68
CA LEU A 40 -4.47 3.64 13.61
C LEU A 40 -5.33 2.67 12.81
N GLU A 41 -4.83 2.16 11.69
CA GLU A 41 -5.57 1.19 10.88
C GLU A 41 -5.71 -0.15 11.59
N GLN A 42 -4.69 -0.59 12.32
CA GLN A 42 -4.77 -1.79 13.15
C GLN A 42 -5.78 -1.63 14.29
N LEU A 43 -5.80 -0.47 14.96
CA LEU A 43 -6.78 -0.16 16.01
C LEU A 43 -8.21 -0.04 15.47
N PHE A 44 -8.38 0.56 14.30
CA PHE A 44 -9.69 0.73 13.68
C PHE A 44 -10.22 -0.58 13.07
N ALA A 45 -9.34 -1.43 12.54
CA ALA A 45 -9.54 -2.76 12.00
C ALA A 45 -10.53 -2.91 10.81
N LYS A 46 -11.46 -1.99 10.60
CA LYS A 46 -12.49 -2.12 9.53
C LYS A 46 -11.94 -2.01 8.12
N ARG A 47 -10.78 -1.38 7.94
CA ARG A 47 -10.11 -1.24 6.63
C ARG A 47 -9.00 -2.27 6.41
N VAL A 48 -8.72 -3.11 7.40
CA VAL A 48 -7.71 -4.18 7.31
C VAL A 48 -8.27 -5.35 6.51
N VAL A 49 -7.59 -5.66 5.41
CA VAL A 49 -8.00 -6.74 4.48
C VAL A 49 -7.22 -8.04 4.72
N TYR A 50 -5.99 -7.94 5.21
CA TYR A 50 -5.16 -9.09 5.57
C TYR A 50 -4.10 -8.68 6.60
N GLU A 51 -3.73 -9.60 7.48
CA GLU A 51 -2.70 -9.40 8.48
C GLU A 51 -2.02 -10.74 8.79
N ASN A 52 -0.70 -10.73 8.90
CA ASN A 52 0.09 -11.84 9.45
C ASN A 52 1.05 -11.32 10.52
N GLU A 53 2.03 -12.11 10.95
CA GLU A 53 2.91 -11.76 12.06
C GLU A 53 3.74 -10.49 11.78
N ASP A 54 4.12 -10.24 10.52
CA ASP A 54 5.08 -9.19 10.15
C ASP A 54 4.48 -8.07 9.29
N PHE A 55 3.37 -8.33 8.59
CA PHE A 55 2.77 -7.41 7.62
C PHE A 55 1.29 -7.15 7.90
N LEU A 56 0.88 -5.94 7.59
CA LEU A 56 -0.50 -5.47 7.59
C LEU A 56 -0.85 -5.02 6.18
N ALA A 57 -2.04 -5.37 5.70
CA ALA A 57 -2.60 -4.89 4.45
C ALA A 57 -3.97 -4.27 4.70
N TYR A 58 -4.18 -3.04 4.24
CA TYR A 58 -5.42 -2.29 4.43
C TYR A 58 -5.71 -1.40 3.23
N ILE A 59 -6.97 -1.01 3.06
CA ILE A 59 -7.36 0.07 2.13
C ILE A 59 -7.26 1.38 2.92
N PRO A 60 -6.35 2.32 2.61
CA PRO A 60 -6.20 3.53 3.40
C PRO A 60 -7.48 4.36 3.37
N TYR A 61 -7.74 5.11 4.44
CA TYR A 61 -8.86 6.05 4.51
C TYR A 61 -8.92 7.03 3.31
N PHE A 62 -7.76 7.40 2.76
CA PHE A 62 -7.63 8.30 1.61
C PHE A 62 -7.48 7.58 0.26
N ALA A 63 -7.86 6.29 0.14
CA ALA A 63 -7.63 5.50 -1.07
C ALA A 63 -8.24 6.13 -2.33
N ASP A 64 -7.41 6.33 -3.36
CA ASP A 64 -7.83 6.86 -4.67
C ASP A 64 -8.57 5.80 -5.53
N TYR A 65 -8.31 4.52 -5.28
CA TYR A 65 -8.92 3.39 -5.97
C TYR A 65 -9.84 2.62 -5.04
N ALA A 66 -10.96 2.11 -5.58
CA ALA A 66 -11.95 1.36 -4.81
C ALA A 66 -11.33 0.22 -3.97
N TYR A 67 -10.34 -0.49 -4.52
CA TYR A 67 -9.61 -1.54 -3.80
C TYR A 67 -8.11 -1.26 -3.66
N GLY A 68 -7.71 0.02 -3.64
CA GLY A 68 -6.30 0.38 -3.50
C GLY A 68 -5.75 -0.06 -2.15
N VAL A 69 -4.86 -1.06 -2.14
CA VAL A 69 -4.32 -1.64 -0.90
C VAL A 69 -2.93 -1.10 -0.62
N TYR A 70 -2.71 -0.69 0.62
CA TYR A 70 -1.38 -0.45 1.19
C TYR A 70 -0.97 -1.68 1.98
N MET A 71 0.22 -2.20 1.68
CA MET A 71 0.84 -3.29 2.43
C MET A 71 2.12 -2.79 3.08
N VAL A 72 2.17 -2.91 4.40
CA VAL A 72 3.19 -2.29 5.25
C VAL A 72 3.78 -3.31 6.19
N SER A 73 5.06 -3.12 6.55
CA SER A 73 5.64 -3.85 7.67
C SER A 73 5.10 -3.33 9.00
N LYS A 74 4.85 -4.23 9.96
CA LYS A 74 4.44 -3.83 11.31
C LYS A 74 5.58 -3.15 12.06
N SER A 75 6.79 -3.67 11.92
CA SER A 75 8.00 -3.03 12.45
C SER A 75 8.45 -1.90 11.52
N HIS A 76 8.98 -0.83 12.10
CA HIS A 76 9.56 0.27 11.34
C HIS A 76 10.73 -0.22 10.47
N LYS A 77 10.57 -0.13 9.15
CA LYS A 77 11.60 -0.39 8.14
C LYS A 77 11.45 0.64 7.05
N ILE A 78 12.56 1.16 6.55
CA ILE A 78 12.53 2.09 5.41
C ILE A 78 12.75 1.38 4.08
N ASN A 79 13.29 0.16 4.09
CA ASN A 79 13.65 -0.58 2.89
C ASN A 79 13.31 -2.07 3.00
N ILE A 80 12.89 -2.69 1.90
CA ILE A 80 12.65 -4.13 1.82
C ILE A 80 13.91 -4.95 2.19
N THR A 81 15.10 -4.41 1.95
CA THR A 81 16.38 -5.05 2.28
C THR A 81 16.60 -5.21 3.79
N GLN A 82 15.89 -4.46 4.62
CA GLN A 82 15.91 -4.59 6.08
C GLN A 82 15.07 -5.78 6.59
N CYS A 83 14.31 -6.45 5.71
CA CYS A 83 13.56 -7.64 6.09
C CYS A 83 14.48 -8.86 6.27
N ASN A 84 14.32 -9.57 7.39
CA ASN A 84 14.96 -10.85 7.63
C ASN A 84 14.27 -11.99 6.83
N ALA A 85 14.78 -13.22 6.94
CA ALA A 85 14.26 -14.36 6.16
C ALA A 85 12.77 -14.65 6.44
N ARG A 86 12.35 -14.64 7.72
CA ARG A 86 10.95 -14.83 8.12
C ARG A 86 10.07 -13.72 7.55
N GLU A 87 10.49 -12.47 7.71
CA GLU A 87 9.75 -11.31 7.22
C GLU A 87 9.59 -11.36 5.70
N LYS A 88 10.61 -11.78 4.95
CA LYS A 88 10.51 -11.97 3.49
C LYS A 88 9.49 -13.07 3.11
N GLU A 89 9.46 -14.17 3.84
CA GLU A 89 8.45 -15.22 3.64
C GLU A 89 7.04 -14.71 3.94
N ASN A 90 6.88 -13.99 5.04
CA ASN A 90 5.61 -13.40 5.45
C ASN A 90 5.14 -12.29 4.50
N LEU A 91 6.06 -11.52 3.92
CA LEU A 91 5.75 -10.61 2.81
C LEU A 91 5.21 -11.38 1.60
N GLY A 92 5.86 -12.47 1.21
CA GLY A 92 5.40 -13.33 0.12
C GLY A 92 3.99 -13.89 0.36
N LYS A 93 3.69 -14.34 1.59
CA LYS A 93 2.35 -14.79 2.00
C LYS A 93 1.32 -13.67 1.91
N ALA A 94 1.65 -12.47 2.38
CA ALA A 94 0.76 -11.31 2.32
C ALA A 94 0.48 -10.90 0.86
N MET A 95 1.51 -10.81 0.02
CA MET A 95 1.37 -10.50 -1.41
C MET A 95 0.51 -11.53 -2.14
N ARG A 96 0.70 -12.83 -1.84
CA ARG A 96 -0.12 -13.92 -2.37
C ARG A 96 -1.57 -13.79 -1.92
N ALA A 97 -1.81 -13.52 -0.65
CA ALA A 97 -3.16 -13.37 -0.10
C ALA A 97 -3.92 -12.22 -0.78
N VAL A 98 -3.31 -11.03 -0.88
CA VAL A 98 -3.93 -9.86 -1.53
C VAL A 98 -4.14 -10.10 -3.02
N SER A 99 -3.12 -10.57 -3.73
CA SER A 99 -3.21 -10.82 -5.19
C SER A 99 -4.24 -11.90 -5.54
N GLY A 100 -4.26 -13.01 -4.78
CA GLY A 100 -5.27 -14.06 -4.95
C GLY A 100 -6.67 -13.61 -4.52
N GLY A 101 -6.75 -12.75 -3.51
CA GLY A 101 -7.99 -12.09 -3.10
C GLY A 101 -8.59 -11.23 -4.20
N TYR A 102 -7.77 -10.50 -4.96
CA TYR A 102 -8.23 -9.77 -6.14
C TYR A 102 -8.83 -10.70 -7.19
N ASP A 103 -8.17 -11.81 -7.52
CA ASP A 103 -8.71 -12.78 -8.48
C ASP A 103 -10.03 -13.38 -8.00
N ALA A 104 -10.11 -13.72 -6.72
CA ALA A 104 -11.30 -14.24 -6.08
C ALA A 104 -12.41 -13.20 -5.91
N LEU A 105 -12.13 -11.90 -5.99
CA LEU A 105 -13.11 -10.83 -5.76
C LEU A 105 -14.19 -10.83 -6.84
N PHE A 106 -13.80 -11.04 -8.10
CA PHE A 106 -14.69 -11.04 -9.26
C PHE A 106 -14.65 -12.34 -10.09
N ASP A 107 -14.03 -13.39 -9.54
CA ASP A 107 -13.85 -14.70 -10.18
C ASP A 107 -13.22 -14.58 -11.58
N THR A 108 -12.19 -13.72 -11.68
CA THR A 108 -11.48 -13.43 -12.93
C THR A 108 -10.06 -12.99 -12.62
N ARG A 109 -9.17 -13.08 -13.60
CA ARG A 109 -7.82 -12.56 -13.44
C ARG A 109 -7.88 -11.04 -13.30
N PHE A 110 -7.53 -10.55 -12.13
CA PHE A 110 -7.72 -9.15 -11.76
C PHE A 110 -6.47 -8.35 -12.14
N PRO A 111 -6.60 -7.31 -12.99
CA PRO A 111 -5.46 -6.46 -13.34
C PRO A 111 -5.10 -5.53 -12.17
N TYR A 112 -3.82 -5.29 -11.92
CA TYR A 112 -3.38 -4.26 -10.99
C TYR A 112 -2.00 -3.74 -11.39
N MET A 113 -1.71 -2.51 -10.99
CA MET A 113 -0.34 -2.02 -10.89
C MET A 113 0.09 -2.17 -9.43
N MET A 114 1.35 -2.53 -9.21
CA MET A 114 1.92 -2.66 -7.88
C MET A 114 3.23 -1.89 -7.83
N CYS A 115 3.34 -0.95 -6.90
CA CYS A 115 4.51 -0.10 -6.70
C CYS A 115 5.12 -0.35 -5.33
N MET A 116 6.44 -0.29 -5.24
CA MET A 116 7.18 -0.51 -4.01
C MET A 116 7.89 0.79 -3.62
N HIS A 117 7.49 1.37 -2.49
CA HIS A 117 8.02 2.63 -1.99
C HIS A 117 9.04 2.34 -0.90
N ASN A 118 10.31 2.39 -1.30
CA ASN A 118 11.48 2.27 -0.45
C ASN A 118 12.00 3.67 -0.12
N GLY A 119 12.63 3.82 1.05
CA GLY A 119 13.32 5.04 1.43
C GLY A 119 14.43 5.36 0.41
N PRO A 120 14.52 6.60 -0.09
CA PRO A 120 15.51 6.97 -1.09
C PRO A 120 16.94 6.78 -0.57
N VAL A 121 17.86 6.48 -1.47
CA VAL A 121 19.29 6.33 -1.20
C VAL A 121 20.08 7.54 -1.73
N ASN A 122 21.34 7.69 -1.30
CA ASN A 122 22.27 8.71 -1.80
C ASN A 122 21.80 10.17 -1.59
N LEU A 123 21.12 10.42 -0.47
CA LEU A 123 20.76 11.78 -0.02
C LEU A 123 21.63 12.17 1.18
N GLU A 124 21.81 13.45 1.45
CA GLU A 124 22.64 13.91 2.58
C GLU A 124 21.94 13.67 3.93
N ASN A 125 20.61 13.71 3.96
CA ASN A 125 19.78 13.59 5.16
C ASN A 125 19.29 12.15 5.45
N GLN A 126 20.10 11.13 5.17
CA GLN A 126 19.72 9.72 5.37
C GLN A 126 19.27 9.41 6.79
N ASP A 127 19.96 9.96 7.80
CA ASP A 127 19.63 9.72 9.21
C ASP A 127 18.24 10.24 9.61
N GLU A 128 17.77 11.30 8.94
CA GLU A 128 16.41 11.83 9.12
C GLU A 128 15.39 10.94 8.42
N ILE A 129 15.68 10.53 7.18
CA ILE A 129 14.83 9.63 6.38
C ILE A 129 14.55 8.32 7.13
N GLN A 130 15.57 7.77 7.78
CA GLN A 130 15.46 6.56 8.61
C GLN A 130 14.39 6.66 9.70
N LYS A 131 14.08 7.87 10.17
CA LYS A 131 13.12 8.11 11.27
C LYS A 131 11.74 8.53 10.78
N GLN A 132 11.66 9.19 9.63
CA GLN A 132 10.42 9.80 9.13
C GLN A 132 9.71 8.98 8.05
N TYR A 133 10.42 8.12 7.32
CA TYR A 133 9.85 7.32 6.22
C TYR A 133 9.60 5.87 6.62
N HIS A 134 8.73 5.18 5.90
CA HIS A 134 8.44 3.76 6.13
C HIS A 134 8.12 3.07 4.81
N PHE A 135 8.74 1.91 4.61
CA PHE A 135 8.57 1.08 3.43
C PHE A 135 7.15 0.56 3.28
N HIS A 136 6.56 0.71 2.10
CA HIS A 136 5.24 0.18 1.82
C HIS A 136 5.10 -0.23 0.34
N ILE A 137 4.12 -1.08 0.08
CA ILE A 137 3.71 -1.50 -1.26
C ILE A 137 2.30 -0.99 -1.50
N GLU A 138 2.10 -0.33 -2.64
CA GLU A 138 0.81 0.18 -3.08
C GLU A 138 0.28 -0.64 -4.25
N TYR A 139 -0.97 -1.07 -4.15
CA TYR A 139 -1.72 -1.67 -5.25
C TYR A 139 -2.69 -0.64 -5.83
N TYR A 140 -2.69 -0.51 -7.16
CA TYR A 140 -3.62 0.31 -7.92
C TYR A 140 -4.47 -0.57 -8.86
N PRO A 141 -5.51 -1.21 -8.31
CA PRO A 141 -6.45 -2.02 -9.09
C PRO A 141 -7.43 -1.13 -9.86
N PRO A 142 -7.51 -1.23 -11.20
CA PRO A 142 -8.38 -0.37 -11.99
C PRO A 142 -9.84 -0.85 -11.98
N LEU A 143 -10.16 -2.09 -11.60
CA LEU A 143 -11.56 -2.52 -11.55
C LEU A 143 -12.24 -2.05 -10.25
N ARG A 144 -13.42 -1.43 -10.39
CA ARG A 144 -14.29 -1.06 -9.26
C ARG A 144 -15.52 -1.96 -9.12
N SER A 145 -15.87 -2.69 -10.17
CA SER A 145 -16.80 -3.83 -10.16
C SER A 145 -16.36 -4.85 -11.22
N LYS A 146 -17.00 -6.02 -11.25
CA LYS A 146 -16.70 -7.10 -12.21
C LYS A 146 -16.70 -6.63 -13.67
N GLU A 147 -17.57 -5.71 -14.03
CA GLU A 147 -17.72 -5.18 -15.40
C GLU A 147 -17.25 -3.74 -15.57
N LYS A 148 -16.81 -3.04 -14.51
CA LYS A 148 -16.49 -1.61 -14.56
C LYS A 148 -15.08 -1.32 -14.09
N GLN A 149 -14.35 -0.65 -14.97
CA GLN A 149 -13.08 -0.02 -14.67
C GLN A 149 -13.30 1.41 -14.13
N GLN A 150 -12.45 1.82 -13.20
CA GLN A 150 -12.21 3.19 -12.80
C GLN A 150 -11.22 3.81 -13.77
N PHE A 151 -11.59 4.96 -14.33
CA PHE A 151 -10.73 5.75 -15.20
C PHE A 151 -10.25 6.97 -14.42
N GLN A 152 -8.93 7.15 -14.35
CA GLN A 152 -8.33 8.39 -13.88
C GLN A 152 -8.47 9.41 -15.03
N ALA A 153 -9.56 10.16 -15.04
CA ALA A 153 -9.95 11.05 -16.13
C ALA A 153 -9.33 12.45 -15.92
N SER A 154 -10.04 13.50 -16.31
CA SER A 154 -9.53 14.87 -16.29
C SER A 154 -9.20 15.40 -14.90
N SER A 155 -9.99 15.04 -13.88
CA SER A 155 -9.78 15.50 -12.50
C SER A 155 -8.46 14.95 -11.95
N GLU A 156 -8.26 13.65 -12.14
CA GLU A 156 -7.14 12.93 -11.58
C GLU A 156 -5.87 13.14 -12.40
N THR A 157 -5.97 13.13 -13.73
CA THR A 157 -4.81 13.33 -14.61
C THR A 157 -4.42 14.80 -14.71
N GLY A 158 -5.40 15.71 -14.80
CA GLY A 158 -5.16 17.12 -15.08
C GLY A 158 -4.77 17.94 -13.86
N VAL A 159 -5.31 17.61 -12.69
CA VAL A 159 -5.10 18.41 -11.46
C VAL A 159 -4.86 17.58 -10.20
N TRP A 160 -4.69 16.26 -10.32
CA TRP A 160 -4.40 15.34 -9.21
C TRP A 160 -5.47 15.34 -8.10
N ALA A 161 -6.71 15.68 -8.46
CA ALA A 161 -7.85 15.61 -7.57
C ALA A 161 -8.56 14.27 -7.76
N HIS A 162 -8.11 13.26 -7.01
CA HIS A 162 -8.67 11.91 -7.04
C HIS A 162 -10.08 11.85 -6.43
N CYS A 163 -10.97 11.09 -7.08
CA CYS A 163 -12.32 10.85 -6.60
C CYS A 163 -12.57 9.35 -6.50
N ASN A 164 -12.62 8.85 -5.27
CA ASN A 164 -13.10 7.51 -4.99
C ASN A 164 -14.57 7.60 -4.52
N PRO A 165 -15.55 7.18 -5.33
CA PRO A 165 -16.97 7.28 -4.99
C PRO A 165 -17.44 6.16 -4.04
N THR A 166 -16.54 5.33 -3.53
CA THR A 166 -16.85 4.19 -2.66
C THR A 166 -16.31 4.41 -1.25
N ALA A 167 -16.96 3.83 -0.25
CA ALA A 167 -16.44 3.83 1.11
C ALA A 167 -15.29 2.80 1.24
N PRO A 168 -14.08 3.21 1.63
CA PRO A 168 -12.96 2.29 1.85
C PRO A 168 -13.29 1.13 2.81
N GLU A 169 -14.14 1.37 3.81
CA GLU A 169 -14.58 0.37 4.79
C GLU A 169 -15.41 -0.74 4.14
N GLU A 170 -16.33 -0.39 3.24
CA GLU A 170 -17.16 -1.35 2.52
C GLU A 170 -16.29 -2.21 1.59
N LYS A 171 -15.36 -1.58 0.88
CA LYS A 171 -14.46 -2.26 -0.05
C LYS A 171 -13.42 -3.12 0.64
N ALA A 172 -12.99 -2.73 1.84
CA ALA A 172 -12.12 -3.57 2.65
C ALA A 172 -12.82 -4.85 3.08
N GLU A 173 -14.09 -4.76 3.52
CA GLU A 173 -14.87 -5.94 3.91
C GLU A 173 -15.14 -6.89 2.72
N GLU A 174 -15.45 -6.35 1.54
CA GLU A 174 -15.60 -7.13 0.30
C GLU A 174 -14.31 -7.88 -0.04
N LEU A 175 -13.17 -7.17 -0.07
CA LEU A 175 -11.87 -7.76 -0.40
C LEU A 175 -11.41 -8.77 0.66
N LYS A 176 -11.63 -8.48 1.96
CA LYS A 176 -11.32 -9.40 3.05
C LYS A 176 -12.03 -10.74 2.90
N LYS A 177 -13.32 -10.73 2.54
CA LYS A 177 -14.08 -11.97 2.26
C LYS A 177 -13.49 -12.72 1.07
N ALA A 178 -13.11 -12.01 0.00
CA ALA A 178 -12.49 -12.64 -1.17
C ALA A 178 -11.14 -13.29 -0.83
N ILE A 179 -10.30 -12.61 -0.04
CA ILE A 179 -9.03 -13.15 0.47
C ILE A 179 -9.27 -14.43 1.28
N LEU A 180 -10.25 -14.43 2.20
CA LEU A 180 -10.58 -15.61 3.00
C LEU A 180 -11.02 -16.79 2.12
N ARG A 181 -11.85 -16.55 1.10
CA ARG A 181 -12.25 -17.60 0.14
C ARG A 181 -11.05 -18.16 -0.61
N PHE A 182 -10.16 -17.30 -1.10
CA PHE A 182 -8.94 -17.71 -1.80
C PHE A 182 -8.06 -18.60 -0.91
N LEU A 183 -7.83 -18.19 0.34
CA LEU A 183 -6.99 -18.93 1.28
C LEU A 183 -7.60 -20.27 1.73
N GLN A 184 -8.93 -20.43 1.67
CA GLN A 184 -9.59 -21.71 1.98
C GLN A 184 -9.48 -22.73 0.83
N GLN A 185 -9.23 -22.26 -0.39
CA GLN A 185 -9.19 -23.09 -1.60
C GLN A 185 -7.78 -23.57 -1.95
N THR A 186 -6.75 -23.08 -1.26
CA THR A 186 -5.33 -23.32 -1.57
C THR A 186 -4.52 -23.63 -0.34
#